data_AF-A0A4R9B8A8-F1
#
_entry.id   AF-A0A4R9B8A8-F1
#
_cell.length_a   1.000
_cell.length_b   1.000
_cell.length_c   1.000
_cell.angle_alpha   90.00
_cell.angle_beta   90.00
_cell.angle_gamma   90.00
#
_symmetry.space_group_name_H-M   'P 1'
#
loop_
_entity.id
_entity.type
_entity.pdbx_description
1 polymer ?
#
loop_
_entity_poly.entity_id
_entity_poly.type
_entity_poly.pdbx_seq_one_letter_code
_entity_poly.pdbx_strand_id
1 'polypeptide(L)'
;MAQTLVIIPTYNERDNLGPIVARVRASVPDADVLVVDDSSPDGTGALADGLAGQDAQVHVLHRTSKDGLGAAYLEAFTWALARGYDRLVQLDADGSHLPEQLPVLLTAADSADVVMGSRWIPGGEVKNWPWHRRFLSRGGSLYSRLLLRLPERDVTGGYRVYTAHALERMRLSSVESLGYCFQIDMLLHAVRAGLRVVEVPITFVERTRGSSKMSGGIVIEAMARVTIWGLTGKGARRAVQLEPAAVSD
;
A
#
# COMPACT_ATOMS: atom_id res chain seq x y z
N MET A 1 16.12 16.48 4.46
CA MET A 1 15.72 15.04 4.50
C MET A 1 14.41 14.92 3.78
N ALA A 2 14.14 13.79 3.11
CA ALA A 2 12.89 13.60 2.38
C ALA A 2 11.69 13.61 3.35
N GLN A 3 10.67 14.43 3.08
CA GLN A 3 9.48 14.49 3.91
C GLN A 3 8.62 13.24 3.70
N THR A 4 8.38 12.49 4.76
CA THR A 4 7.64 11.23 4.72
C THR A 4 6.27 11.40 5.36
N LEU A 5 5.23 10.93 4.67
CA LEU A 5 3.87 10.85 5.19
C LEU A 5 3.43 9.38 5.29
N VAL A 6 3.02 8.96 6.48
CA VAL A 6 2.40 7.65 6.71
C VAL A 6 0.89 7.79 6.66
N ILE A 7 0.29 7.21 5.63
CA ILE A 7 -1.14 7.26 5.38
C ILE A 7 -1.80 6.03 6.00
N ILE A 8 -2.75 6.27 6.90
CA ILE A 8 -3.47 5.23 7.64
C ILE A 8 -4.98 5.39 7.38
N PRO A 9 -5.55 4.66 6.40
CA PRO A 9 -7.00 4.65 6.18
C PRO A 9 -7.73 3.94 7.32
N THR A 10 -8.83 4.53 7.80
CA THR A 10 -9.64 4.00 8.89
C THR A 10 -11.12 3.90 8.54
N TYR A 11 -11.74 2.81 9.00
CA TYR A 11 -13.19 2.64 9.05
C TYR A 11 -13.51 1.64 10.16
N ASN A 12 -14.10 2.08 11.26
CA ASN A 12 -14.28 1.28 12.47
C ASN A 12 -12.97 0.69 13.03
N GLU A 13 -11.96 1.53 13.26
CA GLU A 13 -10.63 1.11 13.71
C GLU A 13 -10.23 1.78 15.04
N ARG A 14 -11.22 2.21 15.84
CA ARG A 14 -10.99 3.00 17.06
C ARG A 14 -9.98 2.38 18.02
N ASP A 15 -10.08 1.06 18.25
CA ASP A 15 -9.19 0.35 19.18
C ASP A 15 -7.76 0.15 18.65
N ASN A 16 -7.58 0.31 17.34
CA ASN A 16 -6.31 0.13 16.65
C ASN A 16 -5.57 1.44 16.40
N LEU A 17 -6.31 2.55 16.21
CA LEU A 17 -5.77 3.83 15.77
C LEU A 17 -4.70 4.39 16.72
N GLY A 18 -4.99 4.49 18.01
CA GLY A 18 -4.02 5.01 18.99
C GLY A 18 -2.71 4.20 19.01
N PRO A 19 -2.77 2.87 19.20
CA PRO A 19 -1.59 2.02 19.18
C PRO A 19 -0.78 2.08 17.87
N ILE A 20 -1.43 2.08 16.70
CA ILE A 20 -0.70 2.10 15.42
C ILE A 20 0.00 3.43 15.19
N VAL A 21 -0.66 4.55 15.51
CA VAL A 21 -0.05 5.89 15.42
C VAL A 21 1.17 5.96 16.35
N ALA A 22 1.03 5.56 17.62
CA ALA A 22 2.14 5.57 18.57
C ALA A 22 3.35 4.75 18.08
N ARG A 23 3.12 3.58 17.47
CA ARG A 23 4.19 2.74 16.91
C ARG A 23 4.86 3.38 15.70
N VAL A 24 4.10 4.06 14.83
CA VAL A 24 4.68 4.84 13.72
C VAL A 24 5.56 5.95 14.25
N ARG A 25 5.04 6.77 15.18
CA ARG A 25 5.79 7.88 15.79
C ARG A 25 7.06 7.40 16.52
N ALA A 26 7.03 6.22 17.13
CA ALA A 26 8.23 5.63 17.75
C ALA A 26 9.25 5.09 16.73
N SER A 27 8.77 4.53 15.61
CA SER A 27 9.65 3.88 14.60
C SER A 27 10.27 4.88 13.64
N VAL A 28 9.53 5.93 13.28
CA VAL A 28 9.96 6.99 12.36
C VAL A 28 9.50 8.35 12.89
N PRO A 29 10.17 8.92 13.91
CA PRO A 29 9.74 10.14 14.59
C PRO A 29 9.66 11.39 13.71
N ASP A 30 10.40 11.40 12.59
CA ASP A 30 10.38 12.53 11.66
C ASP A 30 9.26 12.44 10.61
N ALA A 31 8.53 11.32 10.55
CA ALA A 31 7.45 11.14 9.58
C ALA A 31 6.12 11.69 10.11
N ASP A 32 5.41 12.44 9.27
CA ASP A 32 4.05 12.84 9.57
C ASP A 32 3.10 11.66 9.37
N VAL A 33 1.95 11.68 10.04
CA VAL A 33 0.90 10.67 9.93
C VAL A 33 -0.36 11.33 9.43
N LEU A 34 -0.94 10.81 8.36
CA LEU A 34 -2.26 11.18 7.89
C LEU A 34 -3.25 10.06 8.17
N VAL A 35 -4.15 10.28 9.12
CA VAL A 35 -5.31 9.43 9.33
C VAL A 35 -6.38 9.81 8.32
N VAL A 36 -6.85 8.85 7.54
CA VAL A 36 -7.90 9.08 6.53
C VAL A 36 -9.15 8.34 6.97
N ASP A 37 -10.09 9.04 7.59
CA ASP A 37 -11.28 8.43 8.19
C ASP A 37 -12.49 8.47 7.23
N ASP A 38 -13.02 7.29 6.92
CA ASP A 38 -14.18 7.11 6.03
C ASP A 38 -15.52 7.29 6.79
N SER A 39 -15.67 8.40 7.51
CA SER A 39 -16.86 8.71 8.32
C SER A 39 -17.21 7.57 9.30
N SER A 40 -16.24 7.14 10.11
CA SER A 40 -16.42 6.01 11.03
C SER A 40 -17.50 6.27 12.10
N PRO A 41 -18.54 5.43 12.21
CA PRO A 41 -19.60 5.60 13.20
C PRO A 41 -19.19 5.22 14.63
N ASP A 42 -18.06 4.52 14.82
CA ASP A 42 -17.60 4.04 16.14
C ASP A 42 -16.84 5.10 16.96
N GLY A 43 -16.65 6.30 16.40
CA GLY A 43 -15.88 7.38 16.99
C GLY A 43 -14.39 7.37 16.63
N THR A 44 -13.96 6.58 15.63
CA THR A 44 -12.57 6.60 15.13
C THR A 44 -12.14 8.02 14.70
N GLY A 45 -12.99 8.74 13.95
CA GLY A 45 -12.68 10.11 13.52
C GLY A 45 -12.46 11.08 14.69
N ALA A 46 -13.31 11.04 15.72
CA ALA A 46 -13.15 11.88 16.91
C ALA A 46 -11.87 11.55 17.70
N LEU A 47 -11.47 10.28 17.73
CA LEU A 47 -10.18 9.86 18.31
C LEU A 47 -9.02 10.41 17.47
N ALA A 48 -9.11 10.36 16.14
CA ALA A 48 -8.11 10.91 15.24
C ALA A 48 -7.90 12.42 15.47
N ASP A 49 -8.98 13.18 15.61
CA ASP A 49 -8.92 14.61 15.93
C ASP A 49 -8.23 14.86 17.28
N GLY A 50 -8.52 14.03 18.29
CA GLY A 50 -7.86 14.08 19.59
C GLY A 50 -6.35 13.83 19.50
N LEU A 51 -5.90 12.92 18.64
CA LEU A 51 -4.48 12.64 18.40
C LEU A 51 -3.80 13.82 17.68
N ALA A 52 -4.44 14.38 16.64
CA ALA A 52 -3.92 15.55 15.93
C ALA A 52 -3.84 16.81 16.81
N GLY A 53 -4.73 16.95 17.80
CA GLY A 53 -4.66 18.02 18.79
C GLY A 53 -3.48 17.90 19.77
N GLN A 54 -2.86 16.72 19.87
CA GLN A 54 -1.74 16.43 20.79
C GLN A 54 -0.38 16.35 20.09
N ASP A 55 -0.36 16.03 18.79
CA ASP A 55 0.85 15.89 17.99
C ASP A 55 0.68 16.64 16.66
N ALA A 56 1.50 17.69 16.45
CA ALA A 56 1.44 18.52 15.25
C ALA A 56 1.81 17.78 13.96
N GLN A 57 2.46 16.61 14.07
CA GLN A 57 2.80 15.73 12.94
C GLN A 57 1.69 14.72 12.63
N VAL A 58 0.56 14.75 13.36
CA VAL A 58 -0.62 13.94 13.08
C VAL A 58 -1.68 14.82 12.44
N HIS A 59 -2.14 14.40 11.27
CA HIS A 59 -3.19 15.06 10.49
C HIS A 59 -4.37 14.12 10.30
N VAL A 60 -5.54 14.72 10.08
CA VAL A 60 -6.78 13.97 9.82
C VAL A 60 -7.42 14.48 8.53
N LEU A 61 -7.79 13.54 7.66
CA LEU A 61 -8.62 13.75 6.49
C LEU A 61 -9.93 13.02 6.69
N HIS A 62 -11.00 13.76 6.98
CA HIS A 62 -12.35 13.21 7.11
C HIS A 62 -13.02 13.14 5.75
N ARG A 63 -13.39 11.93 5.33
CA ARG A 63 -14.11 11.67 4.08
C ARG A 63 -15.60 11.49 4.38
N THR A 64 -16.46 11.97 3.47
CA THR A 64 -17.92 11.99 3.68
C THR A 64 -18.60 10.64 3.48
N SER A 65 -17.91 9.68 2.85
CA SER A 65 -18.47 8.38 2.47
C SER A 65 -17.39 7.31 2.39
N LYS A 66 -17.78 6.06 2.68
CA LYS A 66 -16.93 4.89 2.58
C LYS A 66 -16.88 4.37 1.15
N ASP A 67 -16.15 5.08 0.29
CA ASP A 67 -16.04 4.75 -1.15
C ASP A 67 -14.91 3.76 -1.48
N GLY A 68 -14.32 3.13 -0.45
CA GLY A 68 -13.33 2.07 -0.58
C GLY A 68 -11.89 2.51 -0.33
N LEU A 69 -11.04 1.52 -0.06
CA LEU A 69 -9.63 1.71 0.35
C LEU A 69 -8.82 2.48 -0.70
N GLY A 70 -9.03 2.19 -1.98
CA GLY A 70 -8.32 2.87 -3.05
C GLY A 70 -8.67 4.35 -3.15
N ALA A 71 -9.94 4.71 -2.92
CA ALA A 71 -10.38 6.10 -2.92
C ALA A 71 -9.72 6.89 -1.78
N ALA A 72 -9.64 6.30 -0.58
CA ALA A 72 -8.95 6.89 0.57
C ALA A 72 -7.47 7.17 0.26
N TYR A 73 -6.76 6.21 -0.35
CA TYR A 73 -5.36 6.41 -0.72
C TYR A 73 -5.18 7.44 -1.84
N LEU A 74 -6.02 7.45 -2.87
CA LEU A 74 -5.91 8.43 -3.96
C LEU A 74 -6.13 9.87 -3.47
N GLU A 75 -7.10 10.06 -2.57
CA GLU A 75 -7.35 11.36 -1.95
C GLU A 75 -6.17 11.78 -1.06
N ALA A 76 -5.63 10.86 -0.26
CA ALA A 76 -4.45 11.07 0.56
C ALA A 76 -3.20 11.41 -0.27
N PHE A 77 -3.00 10.74 -1.40
CA PHE A 77 -1.91 11.05 -2.32
C PHE A 77 -2.04 12.46 -2.89
N THR A 78 -3.25 12.86 -3.27
CA THR A 78 -3.52 14.23 -3.74
C THR A 78 -3.23 15.25 -2.63
N TRP A 79 -3.69 14.97 -1.41
CA TRP A 79 -3.47 15.81 -0.24
C TRP A 79 -1.97 16.00 0.06
N ALA A 80 -1.20 14.92 -0.05
CA ALA A 80 0.23 14.88 0.25
C ALA A 80 1.07 15.56 -0.83
N LEU A 81 0.81 15.30 -2.11
CA LEU A 81 1.51 15.94 -3.22
C LEU A 81 1.30 17.46 -3.19
N ALA A 82 0.09 17.93 -2.89
CA ALA A 82 -0.20 19.35 -2.73
C ALA A 82 0.58 20.03 -1.58
N ARG A 83 1.14 19.25 -0.66
CA ARG A 83 1.92 19.71 0.50
C ARG A 83 3.42 19.44 0.37
N GLY A 84 3.86 18.88 -0.76
CA GLY A 84 5.28 18.68 -1.05
C GLY A 84 5.92 17.49 -0.33
N TYR A 85 5.14 16.49 0.12
CA TYR A 85 5.73 15.26 0.67
C TYR A 85 6.46 14.46 -0.41
N ASP A 86 7.66 13.98 -0.08
CA ASP A 86 8.55 13.25 -0.98
C ASP A 86 8.29 11.73 -1.00
N ARG A 87 7.80 11.19 0.12
CA ARG A 87 7.57 9.76 0.36
C ARG A 87 6.20 9.55 0.98
N LEU A 88 5.41 8.69 0.36
CA LEU A 88 4.05 8.38 0.78
C LEU A 88 3.97 6.90 1.11
N VAL A 89 3.71 6.60 2.38
CA VAL A 89 3.66 5.25 2.92
C VAL A 89 2.22 4.83 3.06
N GLN A 90 1.88 3.66 2.50
CA GLN A 90 0.62 2.98 2.75
C GLN A 90 0.79 2.07 3.96
N LEU A 91 -0.02 2.27 5.00
CA LEU A 91 0.00 1.44 6.20
C LEU A 91 -1.42 1.19 6.70
N ASP A 92 -1.78 -0.09 6.86
CA ASP A 92 -3.10 -0.47 7.39
C ASP A 92 -3.19 -0.20 8.90
N ALA A 93 -4.37 0.25 9.35
CA ALA A 93 -4.60 0.57 10.77
C ALA A 93 -4.59 -0.66 11.69
N ASP A 94 -4.85 -1.87 11.18
CA ASP A 94 -5.14 -3.07 11.97
C ASP A 94 -3.92 -3.71 12.68
N GLY A 95 -2.73 -3.12 12.51
CA GLY A 95 -1.49 -3.57 13.13
C GLY A 95 -0.85 -4.81 12.52
N SER A 96 -1.39 -5.33 11.41
CA SER A 96 -0.82 -6.50 10.72
C SER A 96 0.51 -6.20 10.06
N HIS A 97 0.67 -4.96 9.57
CA HIS A 97 1.93 -4.42 9.08
C HIS A 97 2.65 -3.72 10.23
N LEU A 98 3.95 -3.98 10.38
CA LEU A 98 4.74 -3.51 11.51
C LEU A 98 5.40 -2.16 11.18
N PRO A 99 5.06 -1.05 11.88
CA PRO A 99 5.74 0.22 11.70
C PRO A 99 7.25 0.15 11.96
N GLU A 100 7.69 -0.79 12.79
CA GLU A 100 9.10 -0.99 13.14
C GLU A 100 9.93 -1.46 11.93
N GLN A 101 9.27 -1.99 10.89
CA GLN A 101 9.94 -2.33 9.63
C GLN A 101 9.99 -1.14 8.67
N LEU A 102 9.24 -0.05 8.89
CA LEU A 102 9.21 1.11 8.00
C LEU A 102 10.60 1.68 7.69
N PRO A 103 11.55 1.80 8.64
CA PRO A 103 12.89 2.31 8.34
C PRO A 103 13.58 1.60 7.19
N VAL A 104 13.50 0.26 7.10
CA VAL A 104 14.14 -0.50 6.00
C VAL A 104 13.43 -0.28 4.66
N LEU A 105 12.11 -0.07 4.66
CA LEU A 105 11.39 0.30 3.44
C LEU A 105 11.79 1.71 2.98
N LEU A 106 11.95 2.66 3.89
CA LEU A 106 12.36 4.03 3.58
C LEU A 106 13.79 4.07 3.03
N THR A 107 14.74 3.34 3.61
CA THR A 107 16.10 3.20 3.06
C THR A 107 16.08 2.64 1.63
N ALA A 108 15.24 1.65 1.34
CA ALA A 108 15.12 1.13 -0.02
C ALA A 108 14.55 2.19 -1.00
N ALA A 109 13.69 3.10 -0.51
CA ALA A 109 13.11 4.18 -1.29
C ALA A 109 14.10 5.31 -1.62
N ASP A 110 15.33 5.26 -1.12
CA ASP A 110 16.41 6.15 -1.56
C ASP A 110 16.89 5.83 -2.98
N SER A 111 16.65 4.60 -3.45
CA SER A 111 17.11 4.11 -4.75
C SER A 111 16.03 3.47 -5.62
N ALA A 112 14.77 3.53 -5.21
CA ALA A 112 13.62 2.96 -5.90
C ALA A 112 12.42 3.92 -5.89
N ASP A 113 11.57 3.80 -6.90
CA ASP A 113 10.36 4.62 -7.06
C ASP A 113 9.20 4.06 -6.24
N VAL A 114 9.10 2.73 -6.18
CA VAL A 114 8.10 2.00 -5.40
C VAL A 114 8.78 0.89 -4.61
N VAL A 115 8.60 0.90 -3.29
CA VAL A 115 9.07 -0.15 -2.40
C VAL A 115 7.87 -0.92 -1.88
N MET A 116 7.91 -2.24 -2.03
CA MET A 116 6.87 -3.14 -1.54
C MET A 116 7.38 -3.98 -0.37
N GLY A 117 6.69 -3.90 0.76
CA GLY A 117 6.83 -4.88 1.82
C GLY A 117 6.28 -6.23 1.35
N SER A 118 7.16 -7.22 1.21
CA SER A 118 6.83 -8.51 0.61
C SER A 118 6.93 -9.65 1.62
N ARG A 119 5.84 -10.44 1.70
CA ARG A 119 5.72 -11.66 2.51
C ARG A 119 6.31 -12.88 1.80
N TRP A 120 6.48 -12.82 0.47
CA TRP A 120 6.72 -14.00 -0.37
C TRP A 120 8.11 -14.05 -1.02
N ILE A 121 9.03 -13.20 -0.58
CA ILE A 121 10.47 -13.26 -0.91
C ILE A 121 11.26 -13.88 0.27
N PRO A 122 12.51 -14.33 0.06
CA PRO A 122 13.35 -14.81 1.17
C PRO A 122 13.46 -13.77 2.29
N GLY A 123 13.28 -14.21 3.55
CA GLY A 123 13.20 -13.34 4.73
C GLY A 123 11.80 -12.79 5.03
N GLY A 124 10.86 -12.88 4.10
CA GLY A 124 9.46 -12.51 4.32
C GLY A 124 8.73 -13.57 5.16
N GLU A 125 7.89 -13.10 6.08
CA GLU A 125 7.19 -13.96 7.03
C GLU A 125 5.70 -13.62 7.16
N VAL A 126 4.91 -14.64 7.51
CA VAL A 126 3.53 -14.48 7.94
C VAL A 126 3.34 -15.23 9.25
N LYS A 127 2.91 -14.53 10.29
CA LYS A 127 2.72 -15.08 11.64
C LYS A 127 1.24 -15.21 11.96
N ASN A 128 0.88 -16.31 12.64
CA ASN A 128 -0.46 -16.58 13.18
C ASN A 128 -1.57 -16.70 12.13
N TRP A 129 -1.25 -16.91 10.85
CA TRP A 129 -2.25 -17.21 9.83
C TRP A 129 -2.59 -18.69 9.79
N PRO A 130 -3.87 -19.05 9.62
CA PRO A 130 -4.22 -20.42 9.27
C PRO A 130 -3.69 -20.75 7.87
N TRP A 131 -3.31 -22.02 7.66
CA TRP A 131 -2.63 -22.48 6.44
C TRP A 131 -3.43 -22.17 5.15
N HIS A 132 -4.76 -22.25 5.20
CA HIS A 132 -5.62 -21.98 4.04
C HIS A 132 -5.57 -20.50 3.62
N ARG A 133 -5.49 -19.57 4.58
CA ARG A 133 -5.35 -18.13 4.29
C ARG A 133 -4.00 -17.83 3.67
N ARG A 134 -2.94 -18.48 4.16
CA ARG A 134 -1.59 -18.41 3.57
C ARG A 134 -1.60 -18.91 2.12
N PHE A 135 -2.23 -20.05 1.87
CA PHE A 135 -2.36 -20.60 0.52
C PHE A 135 -3.14 -19.68 -0.40
N LEU A 136 -4.29 -19.17 0.04
CA LEU A 136 -5.12 -18.25 -0.73
C LEU A 136 -4.38 -16.96 -1.11
N SER A 137 -3.68 -16.34 -0.16
CA SER A 137 -2.93 -15.10 -0.40
C SER A 137 -1.74 -15.32 -1.33
N ARG A 138 -0.97 -16.39 -1.12
CA ARG A 138 0.20 -16.71 -1.96
C ARG A 138 -0.24 -17.15 -3.36
N GLY A 139 -1.30 -17.94 -3.44
CA GLY A 139 -1.91 -18.39 -4.69
C GLY A 139 -2.51 -17.23 -5.48
N GLY A 140 -3.25 -16.32 -4.84
CA GLY A 140 -3.78 -15.11 -5.47
C GLY A 140 -2.68 -14.19 -6.00
N SER A 141 -1.56 -14.07 -5.27
CA SER A 141 -0.39 -13.31 -5.73
C SER A 141 0.28 -13.97 -6.93
N LEU A 142 0.48 -15.31 -6.89
CA LEU A 142 1.04 -16.08 -7.99
C LEU A 142 0.15 -16.00 -9.25
N TYR A 143 -1.15 -16.17 -9.08
CA TYR A 143 -2.14 -16.08 -10.15
C TYR A 143 -2.09 -14.71 -10.82
N SER A 144 -2.17 -13.65 -10.02
CA SER A 144 -2.22 -12.27 -10.53
C SER A 144 -0.92 -11.88 -11.23
N ARG A 145 0.24 -12.21 -10.65
CA ARG A 145 1.52 -11.85 -11.26
C ARG A 145 1.76 -12.60 -12.58
N LEU A 146 1.37 -13.87 -12.68
CA LEU A 146 1.54 -14.63 -13.93
C LEU A 146 0.65 -14.07 -15.03
N LEU A 147 -0.62 -13.82 -14.71
CA LEU A 147 -1.59 -13.37 -15.70
C LEU A 147 -1.33 -11.94 -16.16
N LEU A 148 -0.88 -11.08 -15.25
CA LEU A 148 -0.54 -9.68 -15.55
C LEU A 148 0.94 -9.48 -15.93
N ARG A 149 1.75 -10.54 -15.96
CA ARG A 149 3.19 -10.50 -16.29
C ARG A 149 3.99 -9.56 -15.37
N LEU A 150 3.62 -9.51 -14.10
CA LEU A 150 4.31 -8.71 -13.07
C LEU A 150 5.53 -9.49 -12.54
N PRO A 151 6.71 -8.87 -12.44
CA PRO A 151 7.89 -9.53 -11.90
C PRO A 151 7.83 -9.73 -10.37
N GLU A 152 7.07 -8.91 -9.64
CA GLU A 152 7.01 -8.91 -8.18
C GLU A 152 6.26 -10.14 -7.62
N ARG A 153 6.70 -10.64 -6.46
CA ARG A 153 6.16 -11.85 -5.83
C ARG A 153 4.93 -11.60 -4.97
N ASP A 154 4.86 -10.45 -4.29
CA ASP A 154 3.76 -10.10 -3.38
C ASP A 154 2.89 -8.95 -3.88
N VAL A 155 2.26 -9.15 -5.04
CA VAL A 155 1.45 -8.15 -5.74
C VAL A 155 0.18 -7.69 -4.99
N THR A 156 -0.19 -8.40 -3.91
CA THR A 156 -1.37 -8.09 -3.08
C THR A 156 -1.03 -7.37 -1.77
N GLY A 157 0.26 -7.23 -1.44
CA GLY A 157 0.71 -6.55 -0.22
C GLY A 157 0.39 -5.06 -0.23
N GLY A 158 -0.11 -4.55 0.92
CA GLY A 158 -0.54 -3.16 1.10
C GLY A 158 0.49 -2.25 1.77
N TYR A 159 1.58 -2.81 2.33
CA TYR A 159 2.65 -2.01 2.93
C TYR A 159 3.62 -1.55 1.86
N ARG A 160 3.48 -0.30 1.43
CA ARG A 160 4.24 0.22 0.30
C ARG A 160 4.73 1.64 0.57
N VAL A 161 5.87 1.98 -0.01
CA VAL A 161 6.36 3.35 -0.08
C VAL A 161 6.36 3.74 -1.55
N TYR A 162 5.71 4.86 -1.86
CA TYR A 162 5.79 5.51 -3.17
C TYR A 162 6.56 6.81 -3.02
N THR A 163 7.45 7.08 -3.97
CA THR A 163 8.01 8.44 -4.09
C THR A 163 6.96 9.38 -4.70
N ALA A 164 7.06 10.68 -4.42
CA ALA A 164 6.25 11.68 -5.11
C ALA A 164 6.39 11.55 -6.63
N HIS A 165 7.64 11.37 -7.10
CA HIS A 165 7.95 11.12 -8.51
C HIS A 165 7.18 9.93 -9.08
N ALA A 166 7.11 8.81 -8.35
CA ALA A 166 6.35 7.64 -8.79
C ALA A 166 4.88 7.99 -9.00
N LEU A 167 4.25 8.64 -8.03
CA LEU A 167 2.82 8.98 -8.08
C LEU A 167 2.49 9.97 -9.20
N GLU A 168 3.36 10.95 -9.47
CA GLU A 168 3.21 11.88 -10.59
C GLU A 168 3.34 11.20 -11.96
N ARG A 169 4.21 10.19 -12.05
CA ARG A 169 4.42 9.39 -13.27
C ARG A 169 3.33 8.36 -13.49
N MET A 170 2.74 7.86 -12.40
CA MET A 170 1.60 6.98 -12.44
C MET A 170 0.37 7.80 -12.85
N ARG A 171 -0.29 7.41 -13.94
CA ARG A 171 -1.54 8.05 -14.37
C ARG A 171 -2.68 7.67 -13.42
N LEU A 172 -2.70 8.23 -12.21
CA LEU A 172 -3.62 7.82 -11.13
C LEU A 172 -5.09 7.99 -11.52
N SER A 173 -5.41 8.94 -12.42
CA SER A 173 -6.75 9.13 -12.98
C SER A 173 -7.28 7.94 -13.79
N SER A 174 -6.41 6.99 -14.18
CA SER A 174 -6.81 5.78 -14.90
C SER A 174 -6.81 4.52 -14.02
N VAL A 175 -6.72 4.67 -12.69
CA VAL A 175 -6.89 3.55 -11.75
C VAL A 175 -8.34 3.07 -11.83
N GLU A 176 -8.53 1.78 -12.13
CA GLU A 176 -9.83 1.15 -12.40
C GLU A 176 -10.40 0.42 -11.18
N SER A 177 -9.59 0.19 -10.13
CA SER A 177 -10.02 -0.51 -8.93
C SER A 177 -9.82 0.30 -7.67
N LEU A 178 -10.91 0.55 -6.93
CA LEU A 178 -10.88 1.21 -5.62
C LEU A 178 -11.06 0.21 -4.45
N GLY A 179 -11.24 -1.06 -4.77
CA GLY A 179 -11.43 -2.16 -3.83
C GLY A 179 -10.20 -3.04 -3.69
N TYR A 180 -10.39 -4.36 -3.54
CA TYR A 180 -9.31 -5.30 -3.24
C TYR A 180 -8.20 -5.36 -4.31
N CYS A 181 -8.54 -5.16 -5.58
CA CYS A 181 -7.56 -5.13 -6.67
C CYS A 181 -6.74 -3.83 -6.74
N PHE A 182 -7.03 -2.83 -5.91
CA PHE A 182 -6.33 -1.53 -5.94
C PHE A 182 -4.81 -1.68 -5.88
N GLN A 183 -4.30 -2.56 -5.02
CA GLN A 183 -2.85 -2.76 -4.88
C GLN A 183 -2.21 -3.40 -6.12
N ILE A 184 -2.94 -4.29 -6.80
CA ILE A 184 -2.49 -4.90 -8.05
C ILE A 184 -2.53 -3.85 -9.17
N ASP A 185 -3.57 -3.02 -9.20
CA ASP A 185 -3.76 -1.96 -10.20
C ASP A 185 -2.66 -0.89 -10.09
N MET A 186 -2.40 -0.42 -8.87
CA MET A 186 -1.29 0.51 -8.58
C MET A 186 0.06 -0.06 -9.01
N LEU A 187 0.33 -1.34 -8.75
CA LEU A 187 1.56 -1.97 -9.19
C LEU A 187 1.65 -2.04 -10.73
N LEU A 188 0.55 -2.37 -11.39
CA LEU A 188 0.48 -2.40 -12.85
C LEU A 188 0.76 -1.02 -13.45
N HIS A 189 0.22 0.04 -12.86
CA HIS A 189 0.53 1.42 -13.24
C HIS A 189 2.01 1.75 -13.06
N ALA A 190 2.62 1.36 -11.94
CA ALA A 190 4.03 1.61 -11.68
C ALA A 190 4.94 0.89 -12.70
N VAL A 191 4.71 -0.41 -12.91
CA VAL A 191 5.47 -1.21 -13.88
C VAL A 191 5.32 -0.68 -15.31
N ARG A 192 4.11 -0.24 -15.70
CA ARG A 192 3.86 0.36 -17.02
C ARG A 192 4.51 1.71 -17.23
N ALA A 193 4.64 2.49 -16.16
CA ALA A 193 5.34 3.77 -16.19
C ALA A 193 6.87 3.60 -16.27
N GLY A 194 7.37 2.35 -16.22
CA GLY A 194 8.80 2.03 -16.26
C GLY A 194 9.52 2.37 -14.95
N LEU A 195 8.77 2.47 -13.84
CA LEU A 195 9.32 2.81 -12.54
C LEU A 195 10.11 1.65 -11.95
N ARG A 196 11.12 1.99 -11.14
CA ARG A 196 11.91 1.00 -10.41
C ARG A 196 11.14 0.53 -9.18
N VAL A 197 10.59 -0.68 -9.27
CA VAL A 197 9.90 -1.36 -8.19
C VAL A 197 10.83 -2.36 -7.50
N VAL A 198 10.88 -2.35 -6.17
CA VAL A 198 11.69 -3.30 -5.37
C VAL A 198 10.85 -3.92 -4.26
N GLU A 199 11.17 -5.17 -3.89
CA GLU A 199 10.55 -5.87 -2.77
C GLU A 199 11.52 -5.94 -1.57
N VAL A 200 11.03 -5.58 -0.37
CA VAL A 200 11.75 -5.67 0.90
C VAL A 200 11.04 -6.68 1.80
N PRO A 201 11.74 -7.64 2.42
CA PRO A 201 11.08 -8.68 3.21
C PRO A 201 10.45 -8.06 4.46
N ILE A 202 9.19 -8.40 4.73
CA ILE A 202 8.48 -7.97 5.94
C ILE A 202 7.86 -9.15 6.69
N THR A 203 7.50 -8.92 7.94
CA THR A 203 6.66 -9.84 8.72
C THR A 203 5.25 -9.30 8.75
N PHE A 204 4.30 -10.09 8.26
CA PHE A 204 2.87 -9.81 8.39
C PHE A 204 2.29 -10.62 9.55
N VAL A 205 1.68 -9.95 10.52
CA VAL A 205 1.09 -10.60 11.70
C VAL A 205 -0.43 -10.63 11.55
N GLU A 206 -1.09 -11.71 11.97
CA GLU A 206 -2.55 -11.70 12.09
C GLU A 206 -3.02 -10.56 13.00
N ARG A 207 -4.05 -9.83 12.57
CA ARG A 207 -4.63 -8.75 13.36
C ARG A 207 -5.09 -9.28 14.72
N THR A 208 -4.89 -8.48 15.76
CA THR A 208 -5.25 -8.86 17.13
C THR A 208 -6.65 -8.39 17.52
N ARG A 209 -7.19 -7.38 16.82
CA ARG A 209 -8.49 -6.75 17.11
C ARG A 209 -9.28 -6.51 15.83
N GLY A 210 -10.61 -6.55 15.94
CA GLY A 210 -11.53 -6.33 14.82
C GLY A 210 -11.68 -7.53 13.87
N SER A 211 -12.65 -7.45 12.96
CA SER A 211 -12.93 -8.50 11.97
C SER A 211 -12.38 -8.13 10.59
N SER A 212 -11.99 -9.15 9.80
CA SER A 212 -11.58 -8.94 8.42
C SER A 212 -12.75 -8.46 7.57
N LYS A 213 -12.53 -7.39 6.81
CA LYS A 213 -13.48 -6.88 5.80
C LYS A 213 -13.48 -7.75 4.52
N MET A 214 -12.63 -8.77 4.44
CA MET A 214 -12.52 -9.69 3.31
C MET A 214 -13.65 -10.72 3.30
N SER A 215 -14.29 -10.90 2.15
CA SER A 215 -15.30 -11.93 1.90
C SER A 215 -14.99 -12.74 0.63
N GLY A 216 -15.60 -13.92 0.49
CA GLY A 216 -15.42 -14.75 -0.70
C GLY A 216 -15.87 -14.06 -2.00
N GLY A 217 -16.93 -13.25 -1.94
CA GLY A 217 -17.37 -12.44 -3.08
C GLY A 217 -16.33 -11.43 -3.55
N ILE A 218 -15.64 -10.76 -2.60
CA ILE A 218 -14.55 -9.82 -2.90
C ILE A 218 -13.38 -10.54 -3.58
N VAL A 219 -13.06 -11.77 -3.14
CA VAL A 219 -12.01 -12.59 -3.78
C VAL A 219 -12.38 -12.95 -5.23
N ILE A 220 -13.63 -13.35 -5.47
CA ILE A 220 -14.11 -13.69 -6.82
C ILE A 220 -14.07 -12.48 -7.75
N GLU A 221 -14.58 -11.33 -7.30
CA GLU A 221 -14.55 -10.09 -8.07
C GLU A 221 -13.11 -9.71 -8.45
N ALA A 222 -12.19 -9.84 -7.49
CA ALA A 222 -10.78 -9.56 -7.72
C ALA A 222 -10.16 -10.47 -8.78
N MET A 223 -10.42 -11.78 -8.68
CA MET A 223 -9.93 -12.74 -9.67
C MET A 223 -10.51 -12.48 -11.05
N ALA A 224 -11.81 -12.15 -11.16
CA ALA A 224 -12.44 -11.82 -12.44
C ALA A 224 -11.82 -10.56 -13.07
N ARG A 225 -11.57 -9.52 -12.28
CA ARG A 225 -10.96 -8.27 -12.77
C ARG A 225 -9.53 -8.50 -13.27
N VAL A 226 -8.72 -9.22 -12.49
CA VAL A 226 -7.37 -9.65 -12.90
C VAL A 226 -7.43 -10.46 -14.19
N THR A 227 -8.42 -11.36 -14.33
CA THR A 227 -8.65 -12.13 -15.56
C THR A 227 -8.89 -11.24 -16.76
N ILE A 228 -9.83 -10.30 -16.64
CA ILE A 228 -10.18 -9.36 -17.70
C ILE A 228 -8.95 -8.54 -18.10
N TRP A 229 -8.20 -7.99 -17.14
CA TRP A 229 -7.00 -7.23 -17.45
C TRP A 229 -5.93 -8.06 -18.16
N GLY A 230 -5.70 -9.29 -17.71
CA GLY A 230 -4.77 -10.20 -18.35
C GLY A 230 -5.13 -10.51 -19.80
N LEU A 231 -6.40 -10.84 -20.06
CA LEU A 231 -6.90 -11.23 -21.38
C LEU A 231 -7.06 -10.06 -22.35
N THR A 232 -7.35 -8.85 -21.85
CA THR A 232 -7.51 -7.64 -22.68
C THR A 232 -6.18 -6.97 -23.03
N GLY A 233 -5.04 -7.63 -22.78
CA GLY A 233 -3.72 -7.07 -23.02
C GLY A 233 -3.37 -5.91 -22.08
N LYS A 234 -4.16 -5.74 -21.01
CA LYS A 234 -3.88 -4.83 -19.91
C LYS A 234 -2.94 -5.47 -18.87
N GLY A 235 -2.07 -6.40 -19.24
CA GLY A 235 -0.92 -6.78 -18.41
C GLY A 235 0.19 -5.73 -18.43
N ALA A 236 1.27 -5.99 -17.69
CA ALA A 236 2.55 -5.33 -17.90
C ALA A 236 3.04 -5.68 -19.31
N ARG A 237 3.23 -4.66 -20.14
CA ARG A 237 3.95 -4.84 -21.40
C ARG A 237 5.41 -5.00 -21.01
N ARG A 238 6.09 -6.06 -21.49
CA ARG A 238 7.55 -6.14 -21.34
C ARG A 238 8.11 -4.86 -21.97
N ALA A 239 8.61 -3.95 -21.14
CA ALA A 239 9.57 -2.99 -21.64
C ALA A 239 10.73 -3.84 -22.16
N VAL A 240 10.98 -3.77 -23.47
CA VAL A 240 12.24 -4.26 -24.01
C VAL A 240 13.29 -3.43 -23.29
N GLN A 241 14.03 -4.04 -22.36
CA GLN A 241 15.27 -3.46 -21.86
C GLN A 241 16.17 -3.35 -23.09
N LEU A 242 16.23 -2.16 -23.69
CA LEU A 242 17.30 -1.85 -24.62
C LEU A 242 18.55 -1.75 -23.74
N GLU A 243 19.40 -2.78 -23.79
CA GLU A 243 20.75 -2.65 -23.25
C GLU A 243 21.42 -1.43 -23.91
N PRO A 244 22.15 -0.60 -23.14
CA PRO A 244 22.95 0.44 -23.75
C PRO A 244 23.94 -0.24 -24.70
N ALA A 245 23.92 0.17 -25.97
CA ALA A 245 24.88 -0.28 -26.96
C ALA A 245 26.28 -0.15 -26.37
N ALA A 246 27.02 -1.25 -26.35
CA ALA A 246 28.43 -1.26 -26.00
C ALA A 246 29.12 -0.19 -26.85
N VAL A 247 29.60 0.87 -26.20
CA VAL A 247 30.52 1.82 -26.82
C VAL A 247 31.84 1.06 -26.90
N SER A 248 32.07 0.44 -28.05
CA SER A 248 33.39 0.08 -28.50
C SER A 248 34.06 1.33 -29.06
N ASP A 249 35.03 1.85 -28.33
CA ASP A 249 36.29 2.39 -28.87
C ASP A 249 37.38 2.27 -27.80
#